data_AF-A0A4R4JXX3-F1
#
_entry.id   AF-A0A4R4JXX3-F1
#
_cell.length_a   1.000
_cell.length_b   1.000
_cell.length_c   1.000
_cell.angle_alpha   90.00
_cell.angle_beta   90.00
_cell.angle_gamma   90.00
#
_symmetry.space_group_name_H-M   'P 1'
#
loop_
_entity.id
_entity.type
_entity.pdbx_description
1 polymer ?
#
loop_
_entity_poly.entity_id
_entity_poly.type
_entity_poly.pdbx_seq_one_letter_code
_entity_poly.pdbx_strand_id
1 'polypeptide(L)' 'MSGFFKKMGCALVSPERVMTRLVGAHKETYSDVDQKDEKFIINRSGTVTLNRCNPDVQRAFASNVEWLSTKRKG' A
#
# COMPACT_ATOMS: atom_id res chain seq x y z
N MET A 1 8.11 23.67 36.86
CA MET A 1 7.69 23.83 35.45
C MET A 1 8.90 24.19 34.58
N SER A 2 9.65 23.23 34.01
CA SER A 2 10.87 23.59 33.24
C SER A 2 11.23 22.63 32.09
N GLY A 3 10.82 21.35 32.15
CA GLY A 3 11.19 20.37 31.11
C GLY A 3 10.34 20.40 29.83
N PHE A 4 9.05 20.74 29.92
CA PHE A 4 8.12 20.63 28.78
C PHE A 4 8.31 21.75 27.75
N PHE A 5 8.55 22.98 28.19
CA PHE A 5 8.75 24.12 27.27
C PHE A 5 10.04 24.03 26.44
N LYS A 6 11.09 23.37 26.97
CA LYS A 6 12.35 23.20 26.25
C LYS A 6 12.24 22.26 25.04
N LYS A 7 11.28 21.31 25.06
CA LYS A 7 11.02 20.40 23.93
C LYS A 7 10.18 21.04 22.82
N MET A 8 9.30 21.98 23.17
CA MET A 8 8.49 22.74 22.20
C MET A 8 9.37 23.66 21.33
N GLY A 9 10.41 24.25 21.92
CA GLY A 9 11.34 25.14 21.19
C GLY A 9 12.13 24.44 20.08
N CYS A 10 12.52 23.17 20.26
CA CYS A 10 13.24 22.44 19.21
C CYS A 10 12.35 22.02 18.03
N ALA A 11 11.04 21.93 18.21
CA ALA A 11 10.09 21.59 17.15
C ALA A 11 9.82 22.76 16.18
N LEU A 12 10.07 24.00 16.61
CA LEU A 12 9.88 25.21 15.80
C LEU A 12 11.10 25.57 14.94
N VAL A 13 12.28 25.00 15.20
CA VAL A 13 13.56 25.51 14.65
C VAL A 13 14.00 24.82 13.36
N SER A 14 13.41 23.69 12.95
CA SER A 14 13.73 23.08 11.65
C SER A 14 12.63 22.11 11.17
N PRO A 15 11.62 22.62 10.45
CA PRO A 15 10.64 21.78 9.75
C PRO A 15 11.32 20.74 8.84
N GLU A 16 12.46 21.12 8.24
CA GLU A 16 13.27 20.27 7.37
C GLU A 16 13.72 18.98 8.06
N ARG A 17 14.15 19.06 9.33
CA ARG A 17 14.60 17.90 10.11
C ARG A 17 13.46 16.96 10.51
N VAL A 18 12.25 17.49 10.66
CA VAL A 18 11.05 16.67 10.91
C VAL A 18 10.65 15.93 9.64
N MET A 19 10.68 16.61 8.49
CA MET A 19 10.42 16.01 7.18
C MET A 19 11.42 14.88 6.86
N THR A 20 12.71 15.06 7.13
CA THR A 20 13.71 13.99 6.86
C THR A 20 13.46 12.73 7.70
N ARG A 21 12.99 12.89 8.95
CA ARG A 21 12.63 11.74 9.81
C ARG A 21 11.33 11.06 9.37
N LEU A 22 10.35 11.83 8.91
CA LEU A 22 9.10 11.29 8.36
C LEU A 22 9.36 10.48 7.07
N VAL A 23 10.19 11.02 6.17
CA VAL A 23 10.56 10.35 4.91
C VAL A 23 11.48 9.14 5.18
N GLY A 24 12.35 9.21 6.19
CA GLY A 24 13.21 8.10 6.60
C GLY A 24 12.49 6.95 7.31
N ALA A 25 11.36 7.22 7.97
CA ALA A 25 10.52 6.21 8.60
C ALA A 25 9.65 5.41 7.61
N HIS A 26 9.45 5.93 6.39
CA HIS A 26 8.74 5.23 5.31
C HIS A 26 9.66 4.31 4.49
N LYS A 27 10.62 3.64 5.15
CA LYS A 27 11.29 2.46 4.59
C LYS A 27 10.68 1.21 5.22
N GLU A 28 9.38 1.04 5.05
CA GLU A 28 8.79 -0.28 5.16
C GLU A 28 9.37 -1.11 4.02
N THR A 29 10.32 -1.96 4.40
CA THR A 29 10.78 -3.06 3.58
C THR A 29 9.60 -4.03 3.54
N TYR A 30 8.67 -3.79 2.62
CA TYR A 30 7.60 -4.72 2.31
C TYR A 30 8.25 -6.03 1.89
N SER A 31 8.26 -7.00 2.80
CA SER A 31 8.69 -8.36 2.47
C SER A 31 7.69 -8.93 1.47
N ASP A 32 8.14 -9.22 0.25
CA ASP A 32 7.37 -9.85 -0.85
C ASP A 32 6.61 -11.14 -0.44
N VAL A 33 6.93 -11.70 0.72
CA VAL A 33 6.39 -12.97 1.22
C VAL A 33 4.92 -12.85 1.64
N ASP A 34 4.44 -11.66 2.03
CA ASP A 34 3.11 -11.48 2.64
C ASP A 34 2.01 -11.07 1.64
N GLN A 35 2.37 -10.74 0.39
CA GLN A 35 1.39 -10.21 -0.57
C GLN A 35 0.53 -11.29 -1.26
N LYS A 36 0.82 -12.59 -1.10
CA LYS A 36 0.07 -13.64 -1.81
C LYS A 36 -1.41 -13.72 -1.40
N ASP A 37 -1.71 -13.40 -0.15
CA ASP A 37 -3.07 -13.42 0.36
C ASP A 37 -3.84 -12.11 0.07
N GLU A 38 -3.14 -11.03 -0.27
CA GLU A 38 -3.76 -9.77 -0.66
C GLU A 38 -4.37 -9.84 -2.06
N LYS A 39 -5.60 -9.32 -2.19
CA LYS A 39 -6.32 -9.25 -3.48
C LYS A 39 -5.95 -8.03 -4.31
N PHE A 40 -5.53 -6.96 -3.64
CA PHE A 40 -5.21 -5.67 -4.24
C PHE A 40 -3.78 -5.28 -3.89
N ILE A 41 -3.04 -4.83 -4.88
CA ILE A 41 -1.69 -4.29 -4.74
C ILE A 41 -1.77 -2.78 -4.98
N ILE A 42 -1.36 -2.01 -3.98
CA ILE A 42 -1.25 -0.55 -4.08
C ILE A 42 0.17 -0.22 -4.48
N ASN A 43 0.35 0.26 -5.71
CA ASN A 43 1.65 0.70 -6.18
C ASN A 43 2.05 2.02 -5.52
N ARG A 44 3.36 2.31 -5.50
CA ARG A 44 3.90 3.58 -4.97
C ARG A 44 3.34 4.83 -5.68
N SER A 45 2.83 4.69 -6.90
CA SER A 45 2.11 5.74 -7.64
C SER A 45 0.69 6.01 -7.11
N GLY A 46 0.21 5.25 -6.13
CA GLY A 46 -1.19 5.24 -5.68
C GLY A 46 -2.12 4.42 -6.57
N THR A 47 -1.62 3.78 -7.63
CA THR A 47 -2.43 2.94 -8.51
C THR A 47 -2.76 1.61 -7.85
N VAL A 48 -4.03 1.24 -7.82
CA VAL A 48 -4.50 -0.05 -7.32
C VAL A 48 -4.59 -1.05 -8.47
N THR A 49 -4.00 -2.22 -8.28
CA THR A 49 -4.01 -3.33 -9.25
C THR A 49 -4.44 -4.62 -8.58
N LEU A 50 -5.01 -5.57 -9.33
CA LEU A 50 -5.35 -6.88 -8.79
C LEU A 50 -4.10 -7.76 -8.68
N ASN A 51 -3.98 -8.48 -7.57
CA ASN A 51 -2.91 -9.45 -7.40
C ASN A 51 -3.18 -10.71 -8.25
N ARG A 52 -2.39 -10.90 -9.31
CA ARG A 52 -2.51 -12.05 -10.21
C ARG A 52 -2.09 -13.38 -9.57
N CYS A 53 -1.37 -13.34 -8.45
CA CYS A 53 -0.94 -14.52 -7.71
C CYS A 53 -1.96 -14.97 -6.67
N ASN A 54 -2.98 -14.16 -6.38
CA ASN A 54 -4.00 -14.50 -5.40
C ASN A 54 -5.01 -15.53 -5.98
N PRO A 55 -5.29 -16.64 -5.27
CA PRO A 55 -6.14 -17.71 -5.79
C PRO A 55 -7.60 -17.27 -6.01
N ASP A 56 -8.13 -16.36 -5.18
CA ASP A 56 -9.49 -15.86 -5.36
C ASP A 56 -9.59 -14.97 -6.60
N VAL A 57 -8.59 -14.12 -6.85
CA VAL A 57 -8.52 -13.28 -8.05
C VAL A 57 -8.47 -14.15 -9.31
N GLN A 58 -7.67 -15.22 -9.31
CA GLN A 58 -7.60 -16.16 -10.43
C GLN A 58 -8.93 -16.88 -10.66
N ARG A 59 -9.59 -17.36 -9.58
CA ARG A 59 -10.89 -18.03 -9.67
C ARG A 59 -11.97 -17.11 -10.23
N ALA A 60 -12.02 -15.86 -9.74
CA ALA A 60 -12.96 -14.86 -10.24
C ALA A 60 -12.71 -14.53 -11.71
N PHE A 61 -11.44 -14.40 -12.12
CA PHE A 61 -11.07 -14.19 -13.51
C PHE A 61 -11.52 -15.35 -14.41
N ALA A 62 -11.26 -16.60 -14.01
CA ALA A 62 -11.68 -17.78 -14.76
C ALA A 62 -13.21 -17.86 -14.91
N SER A 63 -13.95 -17.64 -13.83
CA SER A 63 -15.42 -17.60 -13.84
C SER A 63 -15.96 -16.51 -14.78
N ASN A 64 -15.37 -15.32 -14.76
CA ASN A 64 -15.76 -14.22 -15.66
C ASN A 64 -15.49 -14.57 -17.12
N VAL A 65 -14.35 -15.20 -17.42
CA VAL A 65 -14.01 -15.64 -18.80
C VAL A 65 -14.99 -16.71 -19.28
N GLU A 66 -15.31 -17.69 -18.44
CA GLU A 66 -16.29 -18.74 -18.74
C GLU A 66 -17.67 -18.13 -19.02
N TRP A 67 -18.14 -17.24 -18.15
CA TRP A 67 -19.40 -16.53 -18.35
C TRP A 67 -19.42 -15.71 -19.66
N LEU A 68 -18.34 -15.00 -19.97
CA LEU A 68 -18.23 -14.24 -21.23
C LEU A 68 -18.25 -15.17 -22.45
N SER A 69 -17.63 -16.34 -22.35
CA SER A 69 -17.60 -17.32 -23.45
C SER A 69 -18.97 -17.96 -23.71
N THR A 70 -19.75 -18.19 -22.65
CA THR A 70 -21.08 -18.81 -22.74
C THR A 70 -22.14 -17.81 -23.19
N LYS A 71 -22.00 -16.52 -22.83
CA LYS A 71 -22.89 -15.42 -23.26
C LYS A 71 -22.80 -15.11 -24.77
N ARG A 72 -21.84 -15.68 -25.48
CA ARG A 72 -21.66 -15.48 -26.93
C ARG A 72 -22.73 -16.19 -27.78
N LYS A 73 -23.58 -17.04 -27.19
CA LYS A 73 -24.87 -17.45 -27.77
C LYS A 73 -25.92 -16.45 -27.28
N GLY A 74 -26.31 -15.54 -28.18
CA GLY A 74 -27.21 -14.40 -27.92
C GLY A 74 -28.56 -14.78 -27.35
#